data_AF-A0A917AFJ9-F1
#
_entry.id   AF-A0A917AFJ9-F1
#
_cell.length_a   1.000
_cell.length_b   1.000
_cell.length_c   1.000
_cell.angle_alpha   90.00
_cell.angle_beta   90.00
_cell.angle_gamma   90.00
#
_symmetry.space_group_name_H-M   'P 1'
#
loop_
_entity.id
_entity.type
_entity.pdbx_description
1 polymer ?
#
loop_
_entity_poly.entity_id
_entity_poly.type
_entity_poly.pdbx_seq_one_letter_code
_entity_poly.pdbx_strand_id
1 'polypeptide(L)'
;MTPSSEFAPSAKQGLMADERMHHELAASLDHIADALSESLPLQAQTLRGQVVALRGGRKVPSHCFRDYYNLVDSILTDNKKDVEAFVEMIGASADRVSGMQFQHYGQPEAAALCTQLIEEGMEFGVVDPTTASDFESLVREGLALAKQAIPDLYDEVTAIVHEVLLAHAPEGAAFEFDGASHYQFWGLLMLNPKHHRTPIAVIEVLAHEAAHSLLFGLTIEEPLVLNPDEDLFASPLRVDPRPMDGIYHATFVSARMAWAMEALAKSDLLDAAQKEWALDAAAKDRENFASGLSVVDQHGILSQTGASILKGARDWINAA
;
A
#
# COMPACT_ATOMS: atom_id res chain seq x y z
N MET A 1 -11.72 -8.79 16.46
CA MET A 1 -11.79 -7.40 17.02
C MET A 1 -12.33 -6.56 15.88
N THR A 2 -13.49 -5.91 15.99
CA THR A 2 -14.05 -5.16 14.85
C THR A 2 -13.10 -4.01 14.48
N PRO A 3 -12.72 -3.84 13.20
CA PRO A 3 -11.88 -2.72 12.78
C PRO A 3 -12.47 -1.39 13.25
N SER A 4 -11.61 -0.45 13.68
CA SER A 4 -12.05 0.89 14.09
C SER A 4 -12.74 1.59 12.91
N SER A 5 -13.89 2.21 13.16
CA SER A 5 -14.64 3.00 12.18
C SER A 5 -14.15 4.45 12.06
N GLU A 6 -13.04 4.80 12.72
CA GLU A 6 -12.45 6.13 12.64
C GLU A 6 -11.82 6.33 11.26
N PHE A 7 -12.30 7.33 10.52
CA PHE A 7 -11.83 7.60 9.16
C PHE A 7 -10.52 8.39 9.13
N ALA A 8 -10.34 9.31 10.07
CA ALA A 8 -9.14 10.13 10.16
C ALA A 8 -7.90 9.23 10.41
N PRO A 9 -6.74 9.55 9.81
CA PRO A 9 -5.52 8.77 10.03
C PRO A 9 -5.16 8.71 11.51
N SER A 10 -4.50 7.62 11.92
CA SER A 10 -3.88 7.56 13.24
C SER A 10 -2.71 6.59 13.31
N ALA A 11 -1.73 6.90 14.16
CA ALA A 11 -0.63 5.99 14.50
C ALA A 11 -1.16 4.61 14.93
N LYS A 12 -2.25 4.60 15.70
CA LYS A 12 -2.88 3.38 16.21
C LYS A 12 -3.36 2.48 15.07
N GLN A 13 -4.04 3.04 14.06
CA GLN A 13 -4.51 2.25 12.91
C GLN A 13 -3.36 1.69 12.11
N GLY A 14 -2.34 2.49 11.82
CA GLY A 14 -1.15 2.04 11.10
C GLY A 14 -0.41 0.91 11.83
N LEU A 15 -0.17 1.07 13.13
CA LEU A 15 0.47 0.05 13.96
C LEU A 15 -0.37 -1.23 14.05
N MET A 16 -1.69 -1.11 14.23
CA MET A 16 -2.59 -2.27 14.26
C MET A 16 -2.60 -3.02 12.93
N ALA A 17 -2.63 -2.32 11.79
CA ALA A 17 -2.58 -2.93 10.48
C ALA A 17 -1.24 -3.67 10.27
N ASP A 18 -0.11 -3.04 10.61
CA ASP A 18 1.21 -3.65 10.49
C ASP A 18 1.40 -4.85 11.43
N GLU A 19 0.92 -4.78 12.67
CA GLU A 19 0.89 -5.92 13.60
C GLU A 19 0.05 -7.07 13.06
N ARG A 20 -1.14 -6.77 12.55
CA ARG A 20 -2.04 -7.79 12.02
C ARG A 20 -1.44 -8.49 10.79
N MET A 21 -0.87 -7.76 9.84
CA MET A 21 -0.26 -8.35 8.65
C MET A 21 0.90 -9.31 8.99
N HIS A 22 1.72 -8.97 9.98
CA HIS A 22 2.78 -9.86 10.47
C HIS A 22 2.22 -11.07 11.22
N HIS A 23 1.11 -10.91 11.93
CA HIS A 23 0.42 -12.01 12.60
C HIS A 23 -0.16 -13.00 11.59
N GLU A 24 -0.80 -12.52 10.53
CA GLU A 24 -1.35 -13.36 9.46
C GLU A 24 -0.28 -14.06 8.65
N LEU A 25 0.83 -13.37 8.36
CA LEU A 25 2.00 -14.00 7.76
C LEU A 25 2.48 -15.18 8.63
N ALA A 26 2.60 -14.98 9.95
CA ALA A 26 3.00 -16.03 10.86
C ALA A 26 1.98 -17.20 10.90
N ALA A 27 0.68 -16.90 10.88
CA ALA A 27 -0.37 -17.93 10.87
C ALA A 27 -0.32 -18.77 9.58
N SER A 28 -0.13 -18.13 8.43
CA SER A 28 -0.04 -18.81 7.14
C SER A 28 1.24 -19.65 7.01
N LEU A 29 2.38 -19.12 7.45
CA LEU A 29 3.64 -19.88 7.49
C LEU A 29 3.57 -21.10 8.42
N ASP A 30 2.83 -21.01 9.55
CA ASP A 30 2.60 -22.14 10.46
C ASP A 30 1.80 -23.24 9.77
N HIS A 31 0.74 -22.85 9.05
CA HIS A 31 -0.08 -23.78 8.27
C HIS A 31 0.74 -24.49 7.16
N ILE A 32 1.56 -23.73 6.42
CA ILE A 32 2.45 -24.29 5.41
C ILE A 32 3.49 -25.22 6.04
N ALA A 33 4.08 -24.85 7.18
CA ALA A 33 5.06 -25.69 7.87
C ALA A 33 4.46 -27.03 8.31
N ASP A 34 3.21 -27.06 8.74
CA ASP A 34 2.49 -28.30 9.05
C ASP A 34 2.28 -29.15 7.79
N ALA A 35 1.86 -28.55 6.67
CA ALA A 35 1.67 -29.24 5.40
C ALA A 35 2.99 -29.82 4.83
N LEU A 36 4.12 -29.13 5.04
CA LEU A 36 5.45 -29.57 4.59
C LEU A 36 6.13 -30.58 5.53
N SER A 37 5.58 -30.82 6.73
CA SER A 37 6.30 -31.53 7.80
C SER A 37 6.72 -32.96 7.46
N GLU A 38 5.97 -33.67 6.63
CA GLU A 38 6.30 -35.04 6.20
C GLU A 38 7.22 -35.08 4.97
N SER A 39 7.01 -34.18 4.00
CA SER A 39 7.66 -34.21 2.69
C SER A 39 8.96 -33.40 2.62
N LEU A 40 9.05 -32.33 3.42
CA LEU A 40 10.14 -31.36 3.48
C LEU A 40 10.41 -30.94 4.95
N PRO A 41 10.85 -31.87 5.83
CA PRO A 41 10.95 -31.63 7.27
C PRO A 41 11.92 -30.50 7.65
N LEU A 42 12.99 -30.30 6.87
CA LEU A 42 13.95 -29.20 7.11
C LEU A 42 13.33 -27.84 6.80
N GLN A 43 12.62 -27.73 5.67
CA GLN A 43 11.91 -26.51 5.28
C GLN A 43 10.80 -26.18 6.28
N ALA A 44 10.04 -27.19 6.72
CA ALA A 44 9.05 -27.02 7.79
C ALA A 44 9.68 -26.48 9.09
N GLN A 45 10.87 -26.97 9.46
CA GLN A 45 11.58 -26.45 10.63
C GLN A 45 12.03 -25.00 10.45
N THR A 46 12.54 -24.63 9.27
CA THR A 46 12.90 -23.25 8.93
C THR A 46 11.72 -22.30 9.09
N LEU A 47 10.56 -22.66 8.52
CA LEU A 47 9.34 -21.87 8.63
C LEU A 47 8.88 -21.73 10.09
N ARG A 48 8.90 -22.82 10.88
CA ARG A 48 8.56 -22.75 12.32
C ARG A 48 9.47 -21.80 13.10
N GLY A 49 10.75 -21.72 12.75
CA GLY A 49 11.67 -20.72 13.30
C GLY A 49 11.18 -19.29 13.04
N GLN A 50 10.74 -19.02 11.82
CA GLN A 50 10.18 -17.72 11.42
C GLN A 50 8.84 -17.42 12.12
N VAL A 51 7.96 -18.41 12.24
CA VAL A 51 6.70 -18.29 12.98
C VAL A 51 6.94 -17.89 14.44
N VAL A 52 7.88 -18.53 15.12
CA VAL A 52 8.25 -18.18 16.50
C VAL A 52 8.74 -16.74 16.59
N ALA A 53 9.59 -16.32 15.65
CA ALA A 53 10.13 -14.97 15.65
C ALA A 53 9.05 -13.91 15.38
N LEU A 54 8.20 -14.10 14.37
CA LEU A 54 7.08 -13.19 14.04
C LEU A 54 6.08 -13.08 15.19
N ARG A 55 5.68 -14.21 15.80
CA ARG A 55 4.82 -14.23 17.00
C ARG A 55 5.49 -13.56 18.21
N GLY A 56 6.82 -13.53 18.25
CA GLY A 56 7.62 -12.79 19.22
C GLY A 56 7.73 -11.28 18.94
N GLY A 57 7.06 -10.76 17.91
CA GLY A 57 7.06 -9.34 17.55
C GLY A 57 8.13 -8.94 16.53
N ARG A 58 8.85 -9.91 15.93
CA ARG A 58 9.75 -9.64 14.81
C ARG A 58 8.97 -9.03 13.66
N LYS A 59 9.59 -8.05 12.99
CA LYS A 59 9.07 -7.41 11.80
C LYS A 59 9.99 -7.68 10.62
N VAL A 60 9.41 -7.99 9.47
CA VAL A 60 10.13 -8.38 8.26
C VAL A 60 9.95 -7.33 7.17
N PRO A 61 10.90 -7.21 6.23
CA PRO A 61 10.80 -6.31 5.08
C PRO A 61 9.76 -6.81 4.06
N SER A 62 9.40 -5.94 3.11
CA SER A 62 8.35 -6.20 2.11
C SER A 62 8.65 -7.41 1.23
N HIS A 63 9.92 -7.66 0.92
CA HIS A 63 10.31 -8.83 0.14
C HIS A 63 10.01 -10.17 0.83
N CYS A 64 9.91 -10.21 2.17
CA CYS A 64 9.51 -11.42 2.88
C CYS A 64 8.02 -11.76 2.63
N PHE A 65 7.17 -10.74 2.52
CA PHE A 65 5.77 -10.92 2.12
C PHE A 65 5.69 -11.40 0.68
N ARG A 66 6.46 -10.81 -0.23
CA ARG A 66 6.59 -11.26 -1.62
C ARG A 66 6.97 -12.75 -1.69
N ASP A 67 8.03 -13.13 -1.00
CA ASP A 67 8.55 -14.50 -1.01
C ASP A 67 7.53 -15.50 -0.44
N TYR A 68 6.70 -15.07 0.52
CA TYR A 68 5.56 -15.85 0.99
C TYR A 68 4.51 -16.08 -0.10
N TYR A 69 4.12 -15.07 -0.87
CA TYR A 69 3.18 -15.26 -1.99
C TYR A 69 3.75 -16.18 -3.07
N ASN A 70 5.03 -16.02 -3.40
CA ASN A 70 5.71 -16.89 -4.37
C ASN A 70 5.86 -18.33 -3.86
N LEU A 71 6.04 -18.53 -2.55
CA LEU A 71 5.99 -19.83 -1.92
C LEU A 71 4.60 -20.47 -2.08
N VAL A 72 3.53 -19.72 -1.83
CA VAL A 72 2.15 -20.23 -1.99
C VAL A 72 1.89 -20.61 -3.44
N ASP A 73 2.25 -19.78 -4.42
CA ASP A 73 2.11 -20.10 -5.84
C ASP A 73 2.91 -21.34 -6.25
N SER A 74 4.15 -21.46 -5.75
CA SER A 74 4.99 -22.64 -5.97
C SER A 74 4.38 -23.93 -5.41
N ILE A 75 3.67 -23.84 -4.28
CA ILE A 75 2.92 -24.97 -3.71
C ILE A 75 1.72 -25.32 -4.60
N LEU A 76 0.95 -24.32 -5.05
CA LEU A 76 -0.23 -24.52 -5.88
C LEU A 76 0.10 -25.10 -7.27
N THR A 77 1.29 -24.79 -7.78
CA THR A 77 1.81 -25.28 -9.07
C THR A 77 2.66 -26.54 -8.97
N ASP A 78 2.79 -27.14 -7.77
CA ASP A 78 3.61 -28.33 -7.47
C ASP A 78 5.09 -28.18 -7.87
N ASN A 79 5.62 -26.96 -7.78
CA ASN A 79 7.02 -26.66 -8.10
C ASN A 79 7.91 -26.80 -6.87
N LYS A 80 8.27 -28.04 -6.54
CA LYS A 80 9.04 -28.38 -5.34
C LYS A 80 10.37 -27.63 -5.20
N LYS A 81 11.08 -27.38 -6.32
CA LYS A 81 12.38 -26.69 -6.29
C LYS A 81 12.19 -25.24 -5.82
N ASP A 82 11.16 -24.58 -6.30
CA ASP A 82 10.89 -23.19 -5.94
C ASP A 82 10.31 -23.09 -4.52
N VAL A 83 9.54 -24.10 -4.07
CA VAL A 83 9.16 -24.23 -2.65
C VAL A 83 10.38 -24.24 -1.74
N GLU A 84 11.39 -25.08 -2.03
CA GLU A 84 12.62 -25.14 -1.23
C GLU A 84 13.35 -23.79 -1.24
N ALA A 85 13.48 -23.16 -2.42
CA ALA A 85 14.16 -21.88 -2.57
C ALA A 85 13.46 -20.74 -1.81
N PHE A 86 12.13 -20.61 -1.90
CA PHE A 86 11.42 -19.54 -1.20
C PHE A 86 11.38 -19.76 0.31
N VAL A 87 11.34 -21.00 0.81
CA VAL A 87 11.51 -21.26 2.24
C VAL A 87 12.89 -20.84 2.73
N GLU A 88 13.95 -21.09 1.95
CA GLU A 88 15.29 -20.61 2.28
C GLU A 88 15.37 -19.08 2.29
N MET A 89 14.76 -18.40 1.32
CA MET A 89 14.69 -16.93 1.28
C MET A 89 13.94 -16.35 2.48
N ILE A 90 12.75 -16.87 2.81
CA ILE A 90 12.00 -16.48 4.01
C ILE A 90 12.81 -16.75 5.29
N GLY A 91 13.44 -17.92 5.36
CA GLY A 91 14.30 -18.33 6.46
C GLY A 91 15.51 -17.41 6.68
N ALA A 92 16.06 -16.86 5.60
CA ALA A 92 17.21 -15.96 5.59
C ALA A 92 16.83 -14.47 5.63
N SER A 93 15.55 -14.12 5.54
CA SER A 93 15.10 -12.73 5.52
C SER A 93 15.57 -12.01 6.77
N ALA A 94 16.12 -10.80 6.61
CA ALA A 94 16.61 -9.97 7.70
C ALA A 94 15.47 -9.28 8.46
N ASP A 95 15.78 -8.71 9.62
CA ASP A 95 14.82 -7.87 10.35
C ASP A 95 14.55 -6.60 9.54
N ARG A 96 13.32 -6.10 9.64
CA ARG A 96 12.96 -4.80 9.08
C ARG A 96 13.89 -3.71 9.64
N VAL A 97 14.52 -2.97 8.73
CA VAL A 97 15.37 -1.83 9.08
C VAL A 97 14.50 -0.69 9.61
N SER A 98 14.96 -0.03 10.67
CA SER A 98 14.24 1.12 11.25
C SER A 98 14.25 2.32 10.30
N GLY A 99 13.10 2.97 10.17
CA GLY A 99 12.91 4.13 9.30
C GLY A 99 12.72 3.77 7.83
N MET A 100 12.30 4.76 7.04
CA MET A 100 11.98 4.57 5.63
C MET A 100 13.25 4.41 4.78
N GLN A 101 13.33 3.28 4.07
CA GLN A 101 14.40 2.93 3.14
C GLN A 101 13.99 3.31 1.71
N PHE A 102 14.96 3.74 0.90
CA PHE A 102 14.75 4.13 -0.48
C PHE A 102 15.58 3.25 -1.41
N GLN A 103 14.94 2.78 -2.47
CA GLN A 103 15.56 2.05 -3.57
C GLN A 103 15.07 2.67 -4.88
N HIS A 104 15.79 2.47 -5.97
CA HIS A 104 15.31 2.90 -7.29
C HIS A 104 15.54 1.84 -8.36
N TYR A 105 14.62 1.76 -9.31
CA TYR A 105 14.72 0.81 -10.41
C TYR A 105 15.98 1.11 -11.25
N GLY A 106 16.73 0.06 -11.55
CA GLY A 106 18.06 0.14 -12.15
C GLY A 106 19.20 -0.15 -11.16
N GLN A 107 18.93 -0.21 -9.86
CA GLN A 107 19.87 -0.77 -8.88
C GLN A 107 19.76 -2.30 -8.81
N PRO A 108 20.88 -3.03 -8.60
CA PRO A 108 20.87 -4.49 -8.45
C PRO A 108 19.90 -4.99 -7.38
N GLU A 109 19.81 -4.28 -6.25
CA GLU A 109 18.97 -4.61 -5.11
C GLU A 109 17.46 -4.51 -5.44
N ALA A 110 17.08 -3.57 -6.31
CA ALA A 110 15.70 -3.37 -6.75
C ALA A 110 15.27 -4.38 -7.84
N ALA A 111 16.20 -5.08 -8.49
CA ALA A 111 15.89 -5.95 -9.63
C ALA A 111 14.92 -7.07 -9.25
N ALA A 112 15.17 -7.75 -8.12
CA ALA A 112 14.31 -8.84 -7.64
C ALA A 112 12.92 -8.38 -7.20
N LEU A 113 12.79 -7.13 -6.76
CA LEU A 113 11.51 -6.53 -6.39
C LEU A 113 10.66 -6.25 -7.63
N CYS A 114 11.29 -5.78 -8.70
CA CYS A 114 10.61 -5.41 -9.94
C CYS A 114 10.29 -6.58 -10.86
N THR A 115 10.99 -7.72 -10.80
CA THR A 115 10.72 -8.87 -11.68
C THR A 115 9.26 -9.32 -11.63
N GLN A 116 8.72 -9.51 -10.44
CA GLN A 116 7.33 -9.94 -10.25
C GLN A 116 6.32 -8.91 -10.75
N LEU A 117 6.59 -7.63 -10.49
CA LEU A 117 5.75 -6.53 -10.96
C LEU A 117 5.78 -6.41 -12.49
N ILE A 118 6.92 -6.74 -13.12
CA ILE A 118 7.05 -6.81 -14.57
C ILE A 118 6.29 -8.01 -15.15
N GLU A 119 6.32 -9.16 -14.48
CA GLU A 119 5.55 -10.35 -14.86
C GLU A 119 4.03 -10.09 -14.80
N GLU A 120 3.59 -9.22 -13.89
CA GLU A 120 2.22 -8.70 -13.81
C GLU A 120 1.89 -7.62 -14.86
N GLY A 121 2.83 -7.33 -15.76
CA GLY A 121 2.64 -6.44 -16.92
C GLY A 121 3.04 -4.98 -16.71
N MET A 122 3.71 -4.64 -15.60
CA MET A 122 4.30 -3.31 -15.46
C MET A 122 5.59 -3.17 -16.25
N GLU A 123 5.78 -2.01 -16.87
CA GLU A 123 7.04 -1.67 -17.51
C GLU A 123 7.75 -0.59 -16.70
N PHE A 124 9.06 -0.75 -16.51
CA PHE A 124 9.88 0.21 -15.78
C PHE A 124 11.04 0.75 -16.62
N GLY A 125 11.18 2.06 -16.64
CA GLY A 125 12.35 2.78 -17.10
C GLY A 125 13.35 2.96 -15.97
N VAL A 126 14.65 2.86 -16.29
CA VAL A 126 15.74 3.07 -15.33
C VAL A 126 15.66 4.49 -14.75
N VAL A 127 15.67 4.57 -13.42
CA VAL A 127 15.79 5.84 -12.69
C VAL A 127 17.27 6.10 -12.45
N ASP A 128 17.78 7.23 -12.92
CA ASP A 128 19.17 7.58 -12.68
C ASP A 128 19.41 7.99 -11.21
N PRO A 129 20.64 7.79 -10.68
CA PRO A 129 20.92 8.06 -9.26
C PRO A 129 20.70 9.51 -8.82
N THR A 130 20.82 10.49 -9.74
CA THR A 130 20.62 11.91 -9.39
C THR A 130 19.14 12.17 -9.20
N THR A 131 18.31 11.75 -10.16
CA THR A 131 16.84 11.81 -10.03
C THR A 131 16.35 11.08 -8.79
N ALA A 132 16.92 9.91 -8.48
CA ALA A 132 16.58 9.16 -7.28
C ALA A 132 16.92 9.93 -6.00
N SER A 133 18.13 10.48 -5.89
CA SER A 133 18.58 11.26 -4.73
C SER A 133 17.78 12.54 -4.53
N ASP A 134 17.47 13.25 -5.61
CA ASP A 134 16.68 14.49 -5.57
C ASP A 134 15.25 14.20 -5.12
N PHE A 135 14.65 13.14 -5.66
CA PHE A 135 13.30 12.75 -5.29
C PHE A 135 13.22 12.17 -3.87
N GLU A 136 14.21 11.37 -3.43
CA GLU A 136 14.31 10.94 -2.03
C GLU A 136 14.35 12.15 -1.10
N SER A 137 15.14 13.17 -1.43
CA SER A 137 15.21 14.41 -0.64
C SER A 137 13.84 15.09 -0.58
N LEU A 138 13.13 15.18 -1.70
CA LEU A 138 11.78 15.71 -1.76
C LEU A 138 10.77 14.90 -0.91
N VAL A 139 10.86 13.57 -0.93
CA VAL A 139 10.03 12.70 -0.07
C VAL A 139 10.31 12.97 1.40
N ARG A 140 11.58 13.10 1.79
CA ARG A 140 11.99 13.42 3.16
C ARG A 140 11.50 14.81 3.59
N GLU A 141 11.52 15.79 2.70
CA GLU A 141 10.93 17.12 2.94
C GLU A 141 9.42 17.04 3.16
N GLY A 142 8.70 16.30 2.32
CA GLY A 142 7.26 16.06 2.47
C GLY A 142 6.92 15.39 3.81
N LEU A 143 7.67 14.35 4.19
CA LEU A 143 7.51 13.69 5.49
C LEU A 143 7.81 14.62 6.67
N ALA A 144 8.84 15.47 6.57
CA ALA A 144 9.18 16.44 7.61
C ALA A 144 8.10 17.52 7.76
N LEU A 145 7.47 17.94 6.66
CA LEU A 145 6.32 18.84 6.66
C LEU A 145 5.09 18.15 7.27
N ALA A 146 4.77 16.92 6.83
CA ALA A 146 3.64 16.15 7.35
C ALA A 146 3.74 15.93 8.87
N LYS A 147 4.93 15.59 9.36
CA LYS A 147 5.19 15.41 10.80
C LYS A 147 4.84 16.64 11.64
N GLN A 148 5.03 17.84 11.08
CA GLN A 148 4.76 19.09 11.77
C GLN A 148 3.31 19.58 11.57
N ALA A 149 2.79 19.46 10.35
CA ALA A 149 1.47 19.97 9.98
C ALA A 149 0.32 19.03 10.36
N ILE A 150 0.52 17.73 10.16
CA ILE A 150 -0.51 16.68 10.21
C ILE A 150 0.08 15.38 10.80
N PRO A 151 0.55 15.41 12.07
CA PRO A 151 1.29 14.32 12.68
C PRO A 151 0.56 12.98 12.64
N ASP A 152 -0.77 12.97 12.74
CA ASP A 152 -1.57 11.75 12.68
C ASP A 152 -1.42 10.99 11.35
N LEU A 153 -1.34 11.71 10.22
CA LEU A 153 -1.07 11.11 8.91
C LEU A 153 0.38 10.62 8.83
N TYR A 154 1.33 11.43 9.28
CA TYR A 154 2.74 11.05 9.28
C TYR A 154 2.96 9.76 10.08
N ASP A 155 2.37 9.66 11.27
CA ASP A 155 2.53 8.49 12.14
C ASP A 155 1.83 7.25 11.55
N GLU A 156 0.68 7.39 10.90
CA GLU A 156 0.03 6.26 10.21
C GLU A 156 0.86 5.78 9.01
N VAL A 157 1.29 6.72 8.15
CA VAL A 157 2.12 6.43 6.97
C VAL A 157 3.41 5.72 7.41
N THR A 158 4.11 6.25 8.41
CA THR A 158 5.40 5.67 8.84
C THR A 158 5.27 4.41 9.70
N ALA A 159 4.07 4.10 10.22
CA ALA A 159 3.78 2.83 10.85
C ALA A 159 3.57 1.70 9.85
N ILE A 160 3.02 2.00 8.66
CA ILE A 160 2.75 1.02 7.59
C ILE A 160 3.93 0.95 6.62
N VAL A 161 4.39 2.09 6.12
CA VAL A 161 5.36 2.22 5.03
C VAL A 161 6.77 2.33 5.58
N HIS A 162 7.64 1.41 5.14
CA HIS A 162 9.05 1.39 5.51
C HIS A 162 9.99 1.28 4.31
N GLU A 163 9.48 1.00 3.12
CA GLU A 163 10.25 0.94 1.88
C GLU A 163 9.59 1.79 0.79
N VAL A 164 10.40 2.50 0.02
CA VAL A 164 9.98 3.25 -1.16
C VAL A 164 10.85 2.84 -2.33
N LEU A 165 10.22 2.32 -3.39
CA LEU A 165 10.84 2.06 -4.67
C LEU A 165 10.53 3.20 -5.65
N LEU A 166 11.56 3.87 -6.13
CA LEU A 166 11.44 4.88 -7.17
C LEU A 166 11.46 4.21 -8.54
N ALA A 167 10.38 4.36 -9.29
CA ALA A 167 10.24 3.78 -10.61
C ALA A 167 9.31 4.63 -11.48
N HIS A 168 9.52 4.62 -12.79
CA HIS A 168 8.62 5.27 -13.75
C HIS A 168 8.44 4.37 -14.97
N ALA A 169 7.37 4.58 -15.73
CA ALA A 169 7.21 3.88 -17.00
C ALA A 169 8.32 4.27 -18.01
N PRO A 170 8.74 3.38 -18.93
CA PRO A 170 9.66 3.73 -20.00
C PRO A 170 9.15 4.90 -20.85
N GLU A 171 10.07 5.60 -21.51
CA GLU A 171 9.68 6.65 -22.44
C GLU A 171 8.83 6.08 -23.59
N GLY A 172 7.66 6.68 -23.83
CA GLY A 172 6.73 6.23 -24.86
C GLY A 172 5.80 5.08 -24.45
N ALA A 173 5.80 4.67 -23.18
CA ALA A 173 4.83 3.72 -22.67
C ALA A 173 3.39 4.25 -22.83
N ALA A 174 2.45 3.33 -23.10
CA ALA A 174 1.03 3.68 -23.25
C ALA A 174 0.37 4.06 -21.91
N PHE A 175 0.97 3.63 -20.80
CA PHE A 175 0.47 3.85 -19.45
C PHE A 175 1.59 4.39 -18.57
N GLU A 176 1.24 5.40 -17.76
CA GLU A 176 2.07 5.92 -16.67
C GLU A 176 1.33 5.71 -15.34
N PHE A 177 2.08 5.76 -14.24
CA PHE A 177 1.55 5.73 -12.88
C PHE A 177 2.19 6.84 -12.05
N ASP A 178 1.42 7.42 -11.13
CA ASP A 178 1.91 8.45 -10.20
C ASP A 178 2.55 7.80 -8.97
N GLY A 179 1.92 6.74 -8.48
CA GLY A 179 2.36 5.87 -7.39
C GLY A 179 1.70 4.49 -7.52
N ALA A 180 2.16 3.53 -6.72
CA ALA A 180 1.48 2.25 -6.57
C ALA A 180 1.76 1.62 -5.20
N SER A 181 0.78 0.85 -4.73
CA SER A 181 0.84 -0.03 -3.57
C SER A 181 0.38 -1.42 -3.96
N HIS A 182 1.00 -2.46 -3.40
CA HIS A 182 0.65 -3.83 -3.75
C HIS A 182 0.58 -4.73 -2.51
N TYR A 183 -0.51 -5.49 -2.37
CA TYR A 183 -0.77 -6.30 -1.17
C TYR A 183 0.32 -7.37 -0.91
N GLN A 184 0.98 -7.84 -1.97
CA GLN A 184 2.09 -8.80 -1.85
C GLN A 184 3.40 -8.19 -1.34
N PHE A 185 3.50 -6.86 -1.33
CA PHE A 185 4.68 -6.11 -0.92
C PHE A 185 4.33 -5.20 0.27
N TRP A 186 3.81 -5.80 1.35
CA TRP A 186 3.41 -5.03 2.52
C TRP A 186 4.52 -4.10 3.02
N GLY A 187 4.18 -2.82 3.18
CA GLY A 187 5.09 -1.77 3.64
C GLY A 187 6.00 -1.15 2.57
N LEU A 188 5.86 -1.58 1.30
CA LEU A 188 6.48 -0.95 0.15
C LEU A 188 5.50 -0.03 -0.57
N LEU A 189 5.96 1.17 -0.91
CA LEU A 189 5.33 2.03 -1.92
C LEU A 189 6.23 2.16 -3.15
N MET A 190 5.61 2.25 -4.32
CA MET A 190 6.27 2.73 -5.52
C MET A 190 5.88 4.17 -5.78
N LEU A 191 6.86 5.02 -6.04
CA LEU A 191 6.61 6.43 -6.35
C LEU A 191 7.32 6.83 -7.64
N ASN A 192 6.58 7.52 -8.52
CA ASN A 192 7.14 8.01 -9.77
C ASN A 192 7.78 9.40 -9.59
N PRO A 193 9.11 9.52 -9.75
CA PRO A 193 9.81 10.79 -9.54
C PRO A 193 9.44 11.87 -10.57
N LYS A 194 8.66 11.53 -11.61
CA LYS A 194 8.23 12.47 -12.64
C LYS A 194 6.96 13.28 -12.29
N HIS A 195 6.13 12.81 -11.36
CA HIS A 195 4.79 13.40 -11.13
C HIS A 195 4.72 14.27 -9.87
N HIS A 196 5.51 13.97 -8.83
CA HIS A 196 5.46 14.72 -7.57
C HIS A 196 6.62 15.71 -7.48
N ARG A 197 6.31 17.01 -7.58
CA ARG A 197 7.33 18.07 -7.72
C ARG A 197 7.44 19.01 -6.53
N THR A 198 6.60 18.83 -5.52
CA THR A 198 6.59 19.65 -4.30
C THR A 198 6.40 18.76 -3.07
N PRO A 199 6.83 19.21 -1.87
CA PRO A 199 6.54 18.50 -0.63
C PRO A 199 5.05 18.26 -0.39
N ILE A 200 4.19 19.17 -0.86
CA ILE A 200 2.73 19.06 -0.71
C ILE A 200 2.18 17.94 -1.61
N ALA A 201 2.61 17.87 -2.88
CA ALA A 201 2.25 16.78 -3.78
C ALA A 201 2.76 15.42 -3.26
N VAL A 202 3.94 15.38 -2.65
CA VAL A 202 4.44 14.19 -1.95
C VAL A 202 3.50 13.77 -0.81
N ILE A 203 3.03 14.71 0.01
CA ILE A 203 2.10 14.38 1.10
C ILE A 203 0.80 13.78 0.56
N GLU A 204 0.27 14.33 -0.53
CA GLU A 204 -0.93 13.83 -1.19
C GLU A 204 -0.76 12.39 -1.69
N VAL A 205 0.33 12.09 -2.42
CA VAL A 205 0.57 10.71 -2.88
C VAL A 205 0.89 9.76 -1.74
N LEU A 206 1.56 10.21 -0.67
CA LEU A 206 1.75 9.37 0.52
C LEU A 206 0.41 9.06 1.20
N ALA A 207 -0.51 10.03 1.28
CA ALA A 207 -1.86 9.80 1.78
C ALA A 207 -2.64 8.82 0.88
N HIS A 208 -2.44 8.92 -0.43
CA HIS A 208 -3.04 8.02 -1.42
C HIS A 208 -2.60 6.57 -1.20
N GLU A 209 -1.30 6.34 -1.27
CA GLU A 209 -0.72 5.01 -1.30
C GLU A 209 -0.77 4.33 0.08
N ALA A 210 -0.57 5.09 1.16
CA ALA A 210 -0.76 4.54 2.51
C ALA A 210 -2.22 4.19 2.79
N ALA A 211 -3.19 4.87 2.16
CA ALA A 211 -4.60 4.51 2.29
C ALA A 211 -4.93 3.20 1.56
N HIS A 212 -4.33 2.93 0.39
CA HIS A 212 -4.42 1.60 -0.23
C HIS A 212 -3.80 0.52 0.67
N SER A 213 -2.61 0.77 1.21
CA SER A 213 -1.96 -0.16 2.13
C SER A 213 -2.80 -0.40 3.40
N LEU A 214 -3.43 0.64 3.95
CA LEU A 214 -4.36 0.51 5.05
C LEU A 214 -5.54 -0.40 4.68
N LEU A 215 -6.16 -0.20 3.50
CA LEU A 215 -7.24 -1.07 3.04
C LEU A 215 -6.80 -2.53 2.95
N PHE A 216 -5.61 -2.83 2.41
CA PHE A 216 -5.09 -4.20 2.38
C PHE A 216 -4.97 -4.82 3.80
N GLY A 217 -4.52 -4.04 4.79
CA GLY A 217 -4.44 -4.49 6.18
C GLY A 217 -5.82 -4.68 6.85
N LEU A 218 -6.87 -4.09 6.27
CA LEU A 218 -8.25 -4.22 6.74
C LEU A 218 -9.00 -5.39 6.05
N THR A 219 -8.55 -5.88 4.89
CA THR A 219 -9.19 -6.93 4.08
C THR A 219 -8.74 -8.36 4.37
N ILE A 220 -8.26 -8.63 5.57
CA ILE A 220 -7.74 -9.97 5.93
C ILE A 220 -8.85 -11.02 6.10
N GLU A 221 -9.96 -10.64 6.72
CA GLU A 221 -11.04 -11.59 7.07
C GLU A 221 -12.06 -11.75 5.93
N GLU A 222 -12.32 -10.67 5.20
CA GLU A 222 -13.26 -10.64 4.08
C GLU A 222 -12.86 -9.52 3.09
N PRO A 223 -13.20 -9.66 1.80
CA PRO A 223 -13.04 -8.57 0.84
C PRO A 223 -13.97 -7.39 1.17
N LEU A 224 -13.65 -6.17 0.72
CA LEU A 224 -14.49 -4.98 0.99
C LEU A 224 -15.78 -4.99 0.17
N VAL A 225 -15.70 -5.60 -1.01
CA VAL A 225 -16.80 -5.77 -1.95
C VAL A 225 -16.95 -7.25 -2.28
N LEU A 226 -18.19 -7.68 -2.47
CA LEU A 226 -18.58 -9.05 -2.79
C LEU A 226 -18.99 -9.19 -4.27
N ASN A 227 -18.86 -8.12 -5.04
CA ASN A 227 -19.01 -8.14 -6.49
C ASN A 227 -17.93 -9.07 -7.09
N PRO A 228 -18.27 -9.89 -8.10
CA PRO A 228 -17.27 -10.63 -8.89
C PRO A 228 -16.27 -9.69 -9.58
N ASP A 229 -15.02 -10.13 -9.75
CA ASP A 229 -13.96 -9.35 -10.40
C ASP A 229 -14.23 -9.12 -11.90
N GLU A 230 -15.03 -9.99 -12.53
CA GLU A 230 -15.41 -9.88 -13.93
C GLU A 230 -16.51 -8.84 -14.19
N ASP A 231 -17.21 -8.39 -13.14
CA ASP A 231 -18.25 -7.37 -13.25
C ASP A 231 -17.61 -5.99 -13.35
N LEU A 232 -17.65 -5.41 -14.55
CA LEU A 232 -17.06 -4.12 -14.84
C LEU A 232 -18.09 -2.99 -14.84
N PHE A 233 -17.77 -1.90 -14.16
CA PHE A 233 -18.61 -0.71 -14.01
C PHE A 233 -17.91 0.52 -14.58
N ALA A 234 -18.69 1.49 -15.04
CA ALA A 234 -18.14 2.77 -15.48
C ALA A 234 -17.46 3.48 -14.31
N SER A 235 -16.19 3.84 -14.46
CA SER A 235 -15.45 4.62 -13.48
C SER A 235 -15.40 6.08 -13.93
N PRO A 236 -15.79 7.05 -13.08
CA PRO A 236 -15.65 8.47 -13.42
C PRO A 236 -14.20 8.91 -13.65
N LEU A 237 -13.24 8.16 -13.09
CA LEU A 237 -11.82 8.49 -13.05
C LEU A 237 -11.01 7.86 -14.19
N ARG A 238 -11.60 6.93 -14.95
CA ARG A 238 -10.94 6.22 -16.05
C ARG A 238 -11.89 6.02 -17.22
N VAL A 239 -11.33 5.99 -18.43
CA VAL A 239 -12.10 5.71 -19.64
C VAL A 239 -12.56 4.25 -19.67
N ASP A 240 -11.71 3.34 -19.19
CA ASP A 240 -12.00 1.91 -19.18
C ASP A 240 -12.84 1.52 -17.95
N PRO A 241 -13.86 0.65 -18.13
CA PRO A 241 -14.60 0.05 -17.04
C PRO A 241 -13.70 -0.68 -16.03
N ARG A 242 -14.11 -0.68 -14.76
CA ARG A 242 -13.32 -1.23 -13.64
C ARG A 242 -14.13 -2.22 -12.81
N PRO A 243 -13.48 -3.23 -12.20
CA PRO A 243 -14.10 -4.03 -11.16
C PRO A 243 -14.52 -3.11 -9.99
N MET A 244 -15.55 -3.52 -9.26
CA MET A 244 -16.07 -2.74 -8.13
C MET A 244 -15.01 -2.51 -7.05
N ASP A 245 -14.10 -3.46 -6.83
CA ASP A 245 -13.00 -3.33 -5.87
C ASP A 245 -12.12 -2.11 -6.17
N GLY A 246 -11.75 -1.94 -7.45
CA GLY A 246 -10.99 -0.79 -7.89
C GLY A 246 -11.74 0.54 -7.73
N ILE A 247 -13.06 0.56 -7.91
CA ILE A 247 -13.88 1.76 -7.71
C ILE A 247 -14.01 2.07 -6.22
N TYR A 248 -14.21 1.05 -5.37
CA TYR A 248 -14.24 1.21 -3.92
C TYR A 248 -12.93 1.81 -3.41
N HIS A 249 -11.80 1.23 -3.81
CA HIS A 249 -10.46 1.68 -3.45
C HIS A 249 -10.25 3.15 -3.84
N ALA A 250 -10.50 3.49 -5.11
CA ALA A 250 -10.36 4.87 -5.59
C ALA A 250 -11.28 5.84 -4.81
N THR A 251 -12.51 5.43 -4.52
CA THR A 251 -13.46 6.24 -3.74
C THR A 251 -12.89 6.53 -2.35
N PHE A 252 -12.54 5.50 -1.57
CA PHE A 252 -12.02 5.68 -0.22
C PHE A 252 -10.75 6.54 -0.20
N VAL A 253 -9.83 6.28 -1.13
CA VAL A 253 -8.57 7.01 -1.22
C VAL A 253 -8.78 8.48 -1.57
N SER A 254 -9.74 8.83 -2.45
CA SER A 254 -10.08 10.23 -2.70
C SER A 254 -10.51 10.96 -1.43
N ALA A 255 -11.32 10.35 -0.56
CA ALA A 255 -11.64 10.99 0.72
C ALA A 255 -10.38 11.20 1.59
N ARG A 256 -9.43 10.26 1.57
CA ARG A 256 -8.19 10.32 2.35
C ARG A 256 -7.25 11.43 1.86
N MET A 257 -7.15 11.63 0.55
CA MET A 257 -6.40 12.75 -0.02
C MET A 257 -7.08 14.09 0.29
N ALA A 258 -8.40 14.19 0.16
CA ALA A 258 -9.15 15.38 0.57
C ALA A 258 -8.92 15.73 2.05
N TRP A 259 -8.95 14.73 2.94
CA TRP A 259 -8.65 14.92 4.35
C TRP A 259 -7.24 15.47 4.56
N ALA A 260 -6.24 14.87 3.90
CA ALA A 260 -4.84 15.24 4.06
C ALA A 260 -4.60 16.68 3.62
N MET A 261 -5.14 17.06 2.45
CA MET A 261 -4.95 18.38 1.89
C MET A 261 -5.69 19.46 2.68
N GLU A 262 -6.90 19.20 3.18
CA GLU A 262 -7.60 20.13 4.09
C GLU A 262 -6.90 20.29 5.43
N ALA A 263 -6.44 19.20 6.03
CA ALA A 263 -5.71 19.23 7.29
C ALA A 263 -4.40 20.01 7.13
N LEU A 264 -3.69 19.81 6.02
CA LEU A 264 -2.47 20.54 5.69
C LEU A 264 -2.73 22.04 5.44
N ALA A 265 -3.79 22.39 4.72
CA ALA A 265 -4.18 23.79 4.48
C ALA A 265 -4.57 24.54 5.76
N LYS A 266 -5.13 23.84 6.75
CA LYS A 266 -5.43 24.37 8.08
C LYS A 266 -4.18 24.60 8.95
N SER A 267 -3.03 24.07 8.55
CA SER A 267 -1.77 24.34 9.25
C SER A 267 -1.28 25.77 9.00
N ASP A 268 -0.51 26.31 9.95
CA ASP A 268 0.16 27.61 9.80
C ASP A 268 1.53 27.50 9.09
N LEU A 269 1.84 26.33 8.53
CA LEU A 269 3.13 26.04 7.88
C LEU A 269 3.14 26.31 6.38
N LEU A 270 1.96 26.43 5.77
CA LEU A 270 1.83 26.75 4.35
C LEU A 270 1.69 28.25 4.10
N ASP A 271 2.31 28.74 3.02
CA ASP A 271 2.04 30.08 2.51
C ASP A 271 0.67 30.16 1.80
N ALA A 272 0.27 31.35 1.36
CA ALA A 272 -1.05 31.55 0.76
C ALA A 272 -1.25 30.75 -0.55
N ALA A 273 -0.23 30.64 -1.40
CA ALA A 273 -0.34 29.92 -2.67
C ALA A 273 -0.36 28.41 -2.45
N GLN A 274 0.42 27.93 -1.47
CA GLN A 274 0.40 26.53 -1.04
C GLN A 274 -0.94 26.13 -0.41
N LYS A 275 -1.54 27.01 0.39
CA LYS A 275 -2.89 26.80 0.95
C LYS A 275 -3.95 26.72 -0.13
N GLU A 276 -3.92 27.64 -1.09
CA GLU A 276 -4.83 27.64 -2.24
C GLU A 276 -4.70 26.33 -3.03
N TRP A 277 -3.47 25.92 -3.36
CA TRP A 277 -3.22 24.65 -4.05
C TRP A 277 -3.78 23.44 -3.29
N ALA A 278 -3.54 23.36 -1.97
CA ALA A 278 -4.03 22.26 -1.16
C ALA A 278 -5.57 22.23 -1.09
N LEU A 279 -6.22 23.39 -0.98
CA LEU A 279 -7.69 23.46 -0.98
C LEU A 279 -8.28 23.09 -2.34
N ASP A 280 -7.64 23.48 -3.45
CA ASP A 280 -8.07 23.09 -4.80
C ASP A 280 -7.92 21.58 -5.02
N ALA A 281 -6.81 20.99 -4.58
CA ALA A 281 -6.59 19.54 -4.60
C ALA A 281 -7.67 18.81 -3.78
N ALA A 282 -7.92 19.26 -2.55
CA ALA A 282 -8.97 18.69 -1.70
C ALA A 282 -10.37 18.77 -2.33
N ALA A 283 -10.71 19.88 -2.99
CA ALA A 283 -11.98 20.05 -3.66
C ALA A 283 -12.15 19.03 -4.80
N LYS A 284 -11.12 18.85 -5.63
CA LYS A 284 -11.11 17.84 -6.69
C LYS A 284 -11.28 16.43 -6.12
N ASP A 285 -10.64 16.13 -5.00
CA ASP A 285 -10.75 14.83 -4.36
C ASP A 285 -12.12 14.57 -3.73
N ARG A 286 -12.79 15.61 -3.23
CA ARG A 286 -14.20 15.49 -2.82
C ARG A 286 -15.11 15.17 -4.01
N GLU A 287 -14.88 15.78 -5.16
CA GLU A 287 -15.61 15.48 -6.39
C GLU A 287 -15.36 14.04 -6.86
N ASN A 288 -14.10 13.58 -6.81
CA ASN A 288 -13.73 12.19 -7.11
C ASN A 288 -14.41 11.21 -6.16
N PHE A 289 -14.39 11.49 -4.85
CA PHE A 289 -15.10 10.70 -3.84
C PHE A 289 -16.60 10.64 -4.15
N ALA A 290 -17.27 11.77 -4.37
CA ALA A 290 -18.70 11.81 -4.65
C ALA A 290 -19.06 11.01 -5.91
N SER A 291 -18.23 11.13 -6.94
CA SER A 291 -18.42 10.42 -8.21
C SER A 291 -18.27 8.91 -8.02
N GLY A 292 -17.20 8.45 -7.36
CA GLY A 292 -16.99 7.04 -7.06
C GLY A 292 -18.07 6.47 -6.12
N LEU A 293 -18.44 7.23 -5.08
CA LEU A 293 -19.49 6.86 -4.13
C LEU A 293 -20.83 6.61 -4.83
N SER A 294 -21.17 7.43 -5.84
CA SER A 294 -22.42 7.25 -6.60
C SER A 294 -22.49 5.88 -7.30
N VAL A 295 -21.35 5.40 -7.82
CA VAL A 295 -21.25 4.09 -8.47
C VAL A 295 -21.33 2.98 -7.43
N VAL A 296 -20.63 3.13 -6.30
CA VAL A 296 -20.67 2.16 -5.19
C VAL A 296 -22.08 2.06 -4.59
N ASP A 297 -22.78 3.16 -4.39
CA ASP A 297 -24.15 3.16 -3.87
C ASP A 297 -25.13 2.50 -4.85
N GLN A 298 -24.90 2.64 -6.16
CA GLN A 298 -25.77 2.07 -7.17
C GLN A 298 -25.52 0.57 -7.41
N HIS A 299 -24.26 0.12 -7.34
CA HIS A 299 -23.85 -1.19 -7.84
C HIS A 299 -23.07 -2.05 -6.84
N GLY A 300 -22.57 -1.45 -5.75
CA GLY A 300 -21.70 -2.11 -4.79
C GLY A 300 -22.45 -3.10 -3.90
N ILE A 301 -21.90 -4.30 -3.78
CA ILE A 301 -22.32 -5.32 -2.81
C ILE A 301 -21.27 -5.33 -1.72
N LEU A 302 -21.40 -4.46 -0.72
CA LEU A 302 -20.36 -4.29 0.30
C LEU A 302 -20.42 -5.42 1.33
N SER A 303 -19.25 -5.86 1.79
CA SER A 303 -19.16 -6.67 3.00
C SER A 303 -19.47 -5.83 4.25
N GLN A 304 -19.55 -6.46 5.42
CA GLN A 304 -19.77 -5.71 6.67
C GLN A 304 -18.60 -4.75 6.94
N THR A 305 -17.37 -5.22 6.73
CA THR A 305 -16.15 -4.43 6.86
C THR A 305 -16.12 -3.28 5.83
N GLY A 306 -16.40 -3.58 4.56
CA GLY A 306 -16.44 -2.58 3.50
C GLY A 306 -17.49 -1.48 3.74
N ALA A 307 -18.69 -1.84 4.22
CA ALA A 307 -19.73 -0.88 4.57
C ALA A 307 -19.32 0.03 5.74
N SER A 308 -18.68 -0.54 6.78
CA SER A 308 -18.24 0.22 7.96
C SER A 308 -17.16 1.24 7.62
N ILE A 309 -16.15 0.85 6.82
CA ILE A 309 -15.05 1.74 6.40
C ILE A 309 -15.59 2.89 5.54
N LEU A 310 -16.40 2.57 4.52
CA LEU A 310 -16.94 3.58 3.62
C LEU A 310 -17.90 4.54 4.33
N LYS A 311 -18.65 4.05 5.32
CA LYS A 311 -19.48 4.90 6.18
C LYS A 311 -18.63 5.94 6.91
N GLY A 312 -17.48 5.56 7.47
CA GLY A 312 -16.56 6.50 8.12
C GLY A 312 -16.12 7.63 7.18
N ALA A 313 -15.72 7.28 5.96
CA ALA A 313 -15.34 8.27 4.93
C ALA A 313 -16.51 9.21 4.57
N ARG A 314 -17.71 8.64 4.37
CA ARG A 314 -18.92 9.40 4.07
C ARG A 314 -19.32 10.35 5.19
N ASP A 315 -19.29 9.88 6.44
CA ASP A 315 -19.60 10.69 7.60
C ASP A 315 -18.64 11.89 7.71
N TRP A 316 -17.34 11.68 7.45
CA TRP A 316 -16.36 12.76 7.44
C TRP A 316 -16.59 13.77 6.31
N ILE A 317 -16.79 13.31 5.07
CA ILE A 317 -17.06 14.18 3.92
C ILE A 317 -18.27 15.08 4.17
N ASN A 318 -19.34 14.53 4.77
CA ASN A 318 -20.60 15.23 5.03
C ASN A 318 -20.57 16.16 6.26
N ALA A 319 -19.59 16.01 7.15
CA ALA A 319 -19.47 16.82 8.37
C ALA A 319 -18.78 18.18 8.14
N ALA A 320 -18.19 18.38 6.96
CA ALA A 320 -17.44 19.57 6.57
C ALA A 320 -18.32 20.63 5.89
#